data_AF-Q7WVB4-F1
#
_entry.id   AF-Q7WVB4-F1
#
_cell.length_a   1.000
_cell.length_b   1.000
_cell.length_c   1.000
_cell.angle_alpha   90.00
_cell.angle_beta   90.00
_cell.angle_gamma   90.00
#
_symmetry.space_group_name_H-M   'P 1'
#
loop_
_entity.id
_entity.type
_entity.pdbx_description
1 polymer ?
#
loop_
_entity_poly.entity_id
_entity_poly.type
_entity_poly.pdbx_seq_one_letter_code
_entity_poly.pdbx_strand_id
1 'polypeptide(L)'
;MEDIEIETDEKTLFGKNKTEIVRQWTGNIILSENDYLKLNKEIKKGKKTEGRLAAILETDVYQENKELKNELKDQIDKNDKDIDDYNDLVKRYNNLYEENTSLKSQIGDLKEEIKLIYQSTKRFLKDRISDFKAFKEVFKELADNISNISREKGLDSSFKKEFDRENKKKQTRGIR
;
A
#
# COMPACT_ATOMS: atom_id res chain seq x y z
N MET A 1 -10.45 42.57 56.09
CA MET A 1 -11.82 42.23 56.53
C MET A 1 -12.34 43.43 57.25
N GLU A 2 -13.62 43.69 57.11
CA GLU A 2 -14.31 44.76 57.81
C GLU A 2 -15.56 44.16 58.43
N ASP A 3 -15.85 44.64 59.64
CA ASP A 3 -17.01 44.25 60.41
C ASP A 3 -18.17 45.11 59.91
N ILE A 4 -19.09 44.50 59.14
CA ILE A 4 -20.28 45.19 58.64
C ILE A 4 -21.51 44.72 59.39
N GLU A 5 -22.36 45.67 59.73
CA GLU A 5 -23.62 45.41 60.41
C GLU A 5 -24.70 45.13 59.36
N ILE A 6 -25.23 43.91 59.36
CA ILE A 6 -26.30 43.50 58.45
C ILE A 6 -27.56 43.20 59.27
N GLU A 7 -28.72 43.60 58.74
CA GLU A 7 -30.00 43.25 59.35
C GLU A 7 -30.30 41.77 59.12
N THR A 8 -30.62 41.07 60.20
CA THR A 8 -31.09 39.68 60.20
C THR A 8 -32.61 39.64 60.14
N ASP A 9 -33.18 38.53 59.66
CA ASP A 9 -34.64 38.35 59.62
C ASP A 9 -35.27 38.18 61.02
N GLU A 10 -34.47 38.07 62.08
CA GLU A 10 -34.96 38.02 63.46
C GLU A 10 -35.32 39.41 63.99
N LYS A 11 -36.51 39.57 64.57
CA LYS A 11 -36.93 40.86 65.16
C LYS A 11 -36.55 40.98 66.63
N THR A 12 -36.17 42.19 67.04
CA THR A 12 -36.06 42.62 68.43
C THR A 12 -37.45 42.71 69.08
N LEU A 13 -37.50 42.81 70.42
CA LEU A 13 -38.74 42.97 71.19
C LEU A 13 -39.53 44.26 70.84
N PHE A 14 -38.93 45.18 70.08
CA PHE A 14 -39.54 46.41 69.58
C PHE A 14 -39.91 46.34 68.08
N GLY A 15 -39.89 45.15 67.47
CA GLY A 15 -40.35 44.92 66.10
C GLY A 15 -39.36 45.33 64.99
N LYS A 16 -38.17 45.83 65.34
CA LYS A 16 -37.07 46.11 64.39
C LYS A 16 -36.22 44.87 64.19
N ASN A 17 -35.69 44.66 62.99
CA ASN A 17 -34.73 43.59 62.72
C ASN A 17 -33.51 43.71 63.64
N LYS A 18 -33.04 42.59 64.18
CA LYS A 18 -31.77 42.50 64.89
C LYS A 18 -30.66 42.64 63.87
N THR A 19 -29.60 43.31 64.26
CA THR A 19 -28.40 43.41 63.45
C THR A 19 -27.35 42.42 63.95
N GLU A 20 -26.61 41.83 63.02
CA GLU A 20 -25.42 41.03 63.35
C GLU A 20 -24.21 41.60 62.64
N ILE A 21 -23.05 41.49 63.29
CA ILE A 21 -21.77 41.91 62.72
C ILE A 21 -21.19 40.72 61.95
N VAL A 22 -21.12 40.84 60.63
CA VAL A 22 -20.47 39.84 59.77
C VAL A 22 -19.14 40.37 59.27
N ARG A 23 -18.10 39.53 59.38
CA ARG A 23 -16.79 39.80 58.78
C ARG A 23 -16.81 39.53 57.30
N GLN A 24 -16.84 40.58 56.49
CA GLN A 24 -16.74 40.45 55.04
C GLN A 24 -15.29 40.66 54.55
N TRP A 25 -14.89 39.90 53.54
CA TRP A 25 -13.64 40.14 52.85
C TRP A 25 -13.71 41.46 52.07
N THR A 26 -12.76 42.35 52.33
CA THR A 26 -12.76 43.73 51.81
C THR A 26 -12.20 43.84 50.39
N GLY A 27 -11.82 42.73 49.75
CA GLY A 27 -11.10 42.73 48.47
C GLY A 27 -9.64 43.20 48.54
N ASN A 28 -9.24 43.83 49.65
CA ASN A 28 -7.89 44.37 49.85
C ASN A 28 -6.94 43.31 50.42
N ILE A 29 -5.75 43.22 49.83
CA ILE A 29 -4.64 42.41 50.35
C ILE A 29 -3.66 43.35 51.05
N ILE A 30 -3.45 43.14 52.34
CA ILE A 30 -2.44 43.87 53.12
C ILE A 30 -1.21 42.97 53.18
N LEU A 31 -0.11 43.45 52.61
CA LEU A 31 1.19 42.77 52.64
C LEU A 31 2.15 43.60 53.49
N SER A 32 3.03 42.92 54.23
CA SER A 32 4.20 43.59 54.78
C SER A 32 5.07 44.08 53.62
N GLU A 33 5.79 45.18 53.81
CA GLU A 33 6.72 45.70 52.81
C GLU A 33 7.70 44.61 52.34
N ASN A 34 8.22 43.81 53.29
CA ASN A 34 9.12 42.69 53.01
C ASN A 34 8.48 41.63 52.09
N ASP A 35 7.21 41.26 52.34
CA ASP A 35 6.54 40.25 51.52
C ASP A 35 6.18 40.78 50.13
N TYR A 36 5.78 42.05 50.05
CA TYR A 36 5.58 42.73 48.76
C TYR A 36 6.88 42.78 47.94
N LEU A 37 8.00 43.15 48.58
CA LEU A 37 9.32 43.19 47.92
C LEU A 37 9.78 41.82 47.45
N LYS A 38 9.56 40.76 48.25
CA LYS A 38 9.83 39.37 47.84
C LYS A 38 8.99 38.96 46.64
N LEU A 39 7.68 39.20 46.68
CA LEU A 39 6.78 38.88 45.59
C LEU A 39 7.21 39.60 44.30
N ASN A 40 7.49 40.90 44.39
CA ASN A 40 7.91 41.70 43.24
C ASN A 40 9.25 41.22 42.66
N LYS A 41 10.19 40.78 43.51
CA LYS A 41 11.46 40.19 43.08
C LYS A 41 11.25 38.90 42.31
N GLU A 42 10.40 37.99 42.80
CA GLU A 42 10.11 36.74 42.10
C GLU A 42 9.33 36.96 40.80
N ILE A 43 8.39 37.91 40.77
CA ILE A 43 7.69 38.29 39.52
C ILE A 43 8.69 38.78 38.46
N LYS A 44 9.61 39.67 38.85
CA LYS A 44 10.65 40.17 37.93
C LYS A 44 11.55 39.04 37.42
N LYS A 45 11.90 38.08 38.28
CA LYS A 45 12.68 36.90 37.90
C LYS A 45 11.90 35.99 36.93
N GLY A 46 10.61 35.78 37.18
CA GLY A 46 9.69 35.04 36.31
C GLY A 46 9.64 35.65 34.91
N LYS A 47 9.32 36.96 34.83
CA LYS A 47 9.28 37.69 33.55
C LYS A 47 10.60 37.62 32.77
N LYS A 48 11.74 37.71 33.45
CA LYS A 48 13.06 37.57 32.82
C LYS A 48 13.30 36.17 32.27
N THR A 49 12.83 35.14 32.98
CA THR A 49 12.98 33.74 32.58
C THR A 49 12.08 33.42 31.39
N GLU A 50 10.83 33.90 31.42
CA GLU A 50 9.88 33.80 30.31
C GLU A 50 10.44 34.46 29.05
N GLY A 51 10.97 35.69 29.15
CA GLY A 51 11.59 36.37 28.02
C GLY A 51 12.79 35.63 27.43
N ARG A 52 13.59 34.94 28.27
CA ARG A 52 14.70 34.09 27.80
C ARG A 52 14.18 32.85 27.06
N LEU A 53 13.12 32.22 27.56
CA LEU A 53 12.52 31.07 26.90
C LEU A 53 11.93 31.48 25.55
N ALA A 54 11.18 32.59 25.51
CA ALA A 54 10.66 33.13 24.26
C ALA A 54 11.79 33.38 23.24
N ALA A 55 12.88 34.02 23.66
CA ALA A 55 14.03 34.24 22.81
C ALA A 55 14.66 32.94 22.28
N ILE A 56 14.74 31.87 23.09
CA ILE A 56 15.22 30.55 22.64
C ILE A 56 14.26 29.94 21.61
N LEU A 57 12.95 30.01 21.86
CA LEU A 57 11.95 29.49 20.94
C LEU A 57 11.92 30.26 19.62
N GLU A 58 12.31 31.54 19.62
CA GLU A 58 12.43 32.36 18.42
C GLU A 58 13.78 32.20 17.70
N THR A 59 14.74 31.47 18.28
CA THR A 59 16.00 31.19 17.57
C THR A 59 15.74 30.40 16.30
N ASP A 60 16.54 30.73 15.29
CA ASP A 60 16.67 29.99 14.04
C ASP A 60 16.89 28.50 14.28
N VAL A 61 17.81 28.14 15.19
CA VAL A 61 18.13 26.75 15.52
C VAL A 61 16.91 25.98 16.04
N TYR A 62 16.09 26.60 16.91
CA TYR A 62 14.90 25.93 17.43
C TYR A 62 13.84 25.73 16.34
N GLN A 63 13.59 26.76 15.51
CA GLN A 63 12.61 26.68 14.43
C GLN A 63 13.03 25.65 13.37
N GLU A 64 14.29 25.68 12.95
CA GLU A 64 14.85 24.71 12.01
C GLU A 64 14.79 23.29 12.59
N ASN A 65 15.11 23.08 13.87
CA ASN A 65 14.98 21.76 14.49
C ASN A 65 13.53 21.25 14.48
N LYS A 66 12.56 22.14 14.67
CA LYS A 66 11.14 21.81 14.61
C LYS A 66 10.71 21.44 13.19
N GLU A 67 11.17 22.18 12.19
CA GLU A 67 10.92 21.90 10.77
C GLU A 67 11.53 20.57 10.34
N LEU A 68 12.80 20.33 10.68
CA LEU A 68 13.49 19.07 10.39
C LEU A 68 12.80 17.85 11.03
N LYS A 69 12.23 17.99 12.22
CA LYS A 69 11.45 16.91 12.85
C LYS A 69 10.18 16.59 12.07
N ASN A 70 9.51 17.60 11.54
CA ASN A 70 8.32 17.41 10.72
C ASN A 70 8.70 16.77 9.38
N GLU A 71 9.74 17.27 8.72
CA GLU A 71 10.22 16.71 7.46
C GLU A 71 10.67 15.26 7.64
N LEU A 72 11.41 14.95 8.70
CA LEU A 72 11.82 13.58 9.01
C LEU A 72 10.61 12.65 9.15
N LYS A 73 9.55 13.11 9.83
CA LYS A 73 8.33 12.32 9.97
C LYS A 73 7.66 12.09 8.61
N ASP A 74 7.52 13.13 7.80
CA ASP A 74 6.93 13.02 6.47
C ASP A 74 7.75 12.08 5.55
N GLN A 75 9.08 12.10 5.68
CA GLN A 75 9.95 11.20 4.92
C GLN A 75 9.84 9.75 5.39
N ILE A 76 9.69 9.50 6.70
CA ILE A 76 9.43 8.16 7.23
C ILE A 76 8.10 7.63 6.67
N ASP A 77 7.03 8.43 6.75
CA ASP A 77 5.70 8.02 6.27
C ASP A 77 5.71 7.72 4.76
N LYS A 78 6.44 8.50 3.96
CA LYS A 78 6.64 8.22 2.52
C LYS A 78 7.44 6.94 2.28
N ASN A 79 8.54 6.77 3.00
CA ASN A 79 9.40 5.61 2.86
C ASN A 79 8.68 4.30 3.24
N ASP A 80 7.87 4.33 4.29
CA ASP A 80 7.06 3.17 4.69
C ASP A 80 6.07 2.80 3.59
N LYS A 81 5.42 3.80 2.97
CA LYS A 81 4.55 3.57 1.82
C LYS A 81 5.29 3.01 0.61
N ASP A 82 6.47 3.54 0.29
CA ASP A 82 7.29 3.06 -0.82
C ASP A 82 7.73 1.60 -0.60
N ILE A 83 8.04 1.22 0.65
CA ILE A 83 8.34 -0.17 1.03
C ILE A 83 7.12 -1.08 0.81
N ASP A 84 5.93 -0.65 1.24
CA ASP A 84 4.70 -1.42 1.08
C ASP A 84 4.35 -1.61 -0.41
N ASP A 85 4.41 -0.54 -1.21
CA ASP A 85 4.16 -0.57 -2.65
C ASP A 85 5.19 -1.46 -3.37
N TYR A 86 6.46 -1.41 -2.97
CA TYR A 86 7.51 -2.28 -3.51
C TYR A 86 7.26 -3.76 -3.18
N ASN A 87 6.88 -4.06 -1.93
CA ASN A 87 6.61 -5.43 -1.51
C ASN A 87 5.42 -6.04 -2.27
N ASP A 88 4.35 -5.27 -2.48
CA ASP A 88 3.21 -5.72 -3.28
C ASP A 88 3.60 -5.93 -4.75
N LEU A 89 4.41 -5.02 -5.32
CA LEU A 89 4.93 -5.17 -6.68
C LEU A 89 5.75 -6.45 -6.85
N VAL A 90 6.68 -6.73 -5.93
CA VAL A 90 7.50 -7.95 -5.95
C VAL A 90 6.63 -9.20 -5.86
N LYS A 91 5.61 -9.19 -4.99
CA LYS A 91 4.67 -10.31 -4.86
C LYS A 91 3.91 -10.56 -6.17
N ARG A 92 3.38 -9.52 -6.80
CA ARG A 92 2.69 -9.62 -8.09
C ARG A 92 3.62 -10.11 -9.19
N TYR A 93 4.86 -9.61 -9.23
CA TYR A 93 5.87 -10.04 -10.18
C TYR A 93 6.17 -11.54 -10.05
N ASN A 94 6.40 -12.02 -8.83
CA ASN A 94 6.70 -13.43 -8.59
C ASN A 94 5.53 -14.34 -8.98
N ASN A 95 4.30 -13.96 -8.63
CA ASN A 95 3.11 -14.71 -9.04
C ASN A 95 2.98 -14.81 -10.57
N LEU A 96 3.18 -13.70 -11.28
CA LEU A 96 3.15 -13.69 -12.75
C LEU A 96 4.29 -14.50 -13.35
N TYR A 97 5.47 -14.49 -12.74
CA TYR A 97 6.62 -15.28 -13.18
C TYR A 97 6.36 -16.78 -13.05
N GLU A 98 5.80 -17.21 -11.92
CA GLU A 98 5.41 -18.60 -11.68
C GLU A 98 4.31 -19.06 -12.65
N GLU A 99 3.27 -18.24 -12.83
CA GLU A 99 2.19 -18.52 -13.78
C GLU A 99 2.73 -18.64 -15.22
N ASN A 100 3.61 -17.72 -15.63
CA ASN A 100 4.22 -17.76 -16.96
C ASN A 100 5.07 -19.03 -17.15
N THR A 101 5.80 -19.45 -16.13
CA THR A 101 6.60 -20.67 -16.14
C THR A 101 5.72 -21.91 -16.25
N SER A 102 4.64 -21.97 -15.48
CA SER A 102 3.64 -23.04 -15.54
C SER A 102 2.99 -23.13 -16.92
N LEU A 103 2.53 -22.00 -17.47
CA LEU A 103 1.94 -21.94 -18.81
C LEU A 103 2.92 -22.38 -19.90
N LYS A 104 4.20 -21.98 -19.82
CA LYS A 104 5.24 -22.45 -20.74
C LYS A 104 5.42 -23.97 -20.68
N SER A 105 5.41 -24.55 -19.48
CA SER A 105 5.47 -26.00 -19.30
C SER A 105 4.28 -26.70 -19.94
N GLN A 106 3.06 -26.26 -19.61
CA GLN A 106 1.82 -26.84 -20.16
C GLN A 106 1.77 -26.75 -21.69
N ILE A 107 2.18 -25.61 -22.27
CA ILE A 107 2.30 -25.46 -23.73
C ILE A 107 3.35 -26.42 -24.31
N GLY A 108 4.44 -26.67 -23.59
CA GLY A 108 5.45 -27.66 -23.96
C GLY A 108 4.86 -29.07 -24.04
N ASP A 109 4.16 -29.50 -23.00
CA ASP A 109 3.52 -30.81 -22.92
C ASP A 109 2.49 -30.98 -24.04
N LEU A 110 1.60 -30.00 -24.23
CA LEU A 110 0.59 -30.01 -25.30
C LEU A 110 1.22 -30.10 -26.71
N LYS A 111 2.37 -29.46 -26.94
CA LYS A 111 3.08 -29.56 -28.23
C LYS A 111 3.61 -30.96 -28.46
N GLU A 112 4.17 -31.60 -27.43
CA GLU A 112 4.67 -32.97 -27.55
C GLU A 112 3.52 -33.97 -27.74
N GLU A 113 2.40 -33.80 -27.02
CA GLU A 113 1.20 -34.61 -27.23
C GLU A 113 0.68 -34.50 -28.66
N ILE A 114 0.57 -33.29 -29.23
CA ILE A 114 0.13 -33.12 -30.63
C ILE A 114 1.08 -33.82 -31.61
N LYS A 115 2.40 -33.79 -31.35
CA LYS A 115 3.39 -34.49 -32.16
C LYS A 115 3.25 -36.01 -32.05
N LEU A 116 2.97 -36.54 -30.86
CA LEU A 116 2.68 -37.96 -30.66
C LEU A 116 1.39 -38.38 -31.38
N ILE A 117 0.34 -37.55 -31.30
CA ILE A 117 -0.92 -37.76 -32.04
C ILE A 117 -0.63 -37.82 -33.54
N TYR A 118 0.11 -36.85 -34.08
CA TYR A 118 0.54 -36.86 -35.48
C TYR A 118 1.24 -38.17 -35.88
N GLN A 119 2.24 -38.60 -35.10
CA GLN A 119 2.99 -39.82 -35.38
C GLN A 119 2.10 -41.07 -35.30
N SER A 120 1.23 -41.15 -34.29
CA SER A 120 0.32 -42.26 -34.06
C SER A 120 -0.72 -42.37 -35.18
N THR A 121 -1.40 -41.27 -35.52
CA THR A 121 -2.38 -41.22 -36.62
C THR A 121 -1.76 -41.63 -37.94
N LYS A 122 -0.55 -41.13 -38.22
CA LYS A 122 0.19 -41.47 -39.43
C LYS A 122 0.50 -42.97 -39.51
N ARG A 123 1.02 -43.55 -38.42
CA ARG A 123 1.32 -44.99 -38.35
C ARG A 123 0.05 -45.82 -38.53
N PHE A 124 -1.00 -45.49 -37.79
CA PHE A 124 -2.29 -46.18 -37.85
C PHE A 124 -2.86 -46.26 -39.27
N LEU A 125 -2.80 -45.15 -40.02
CA LEU A 125 -3.28 -45.08 -41.40
C LEU A 125 -2.34 -45.81 -42.37
N LYS A 126 -1.02 -45.66 -42.21
CA LYS A 126 -0.03 -46.36 -43.04
C LYS A 126 -0.17 -47.88 -42.94
N ASP A 127 -0.44 -48.39 -41.74
CA ASP A 127 -0.59 -49.83 -41.50
C ASP A 127 -1.87 -50.42 -42.11
N ARG A 128 -2.85 -49.57 -42.47
CA ARG A 128 -4.16 -49.98 -43.02
C ARG A 128 -4.32 -49.71 -44.50
N ILE A 129 -3.52 -48.81 -45.07
CA ILE A 129 -3.56 -48.44 -46.48
C ILE A 129 -2.33 -49.04 -47.16
N SER A 130 -2.54 -50.16 -47.87
CA SER A 130 -1.46 -50.91 -48.53
C SER A 130 -0.79 -50.13 -49.66
N ASP A 131 -1.53 -49.26 -50.36
CA ASP A 131 -0.97 -48.38 -51.38
C ASP A 131 -0.34 -47.12 -50.75
N PHE A 132 0.98 -47.00 -50.93
CA PHE A 132 1.74 -45.86 -50.44
C PHE A 132 1.31 -44.52 -51.06
N LYS A 133 0.82 -44.53 -52.31
CA LYS A 133 0.34 -43.30 -52.96
C LYS A 133 -1.00 -42.86 -52.37
N ALA A 134 -1.97 -43.77 -52.28
CA ALA A 134 -3.24 -43.53 -51.60
C ALA A 134 -3.05 -43.05 -50.14
N PHE A 135 -2.13 -43.68 -49.39
CA PHE A 135 -1.81 -43.23 -48.02
C PHE A 135 -1.35 -41.77 -47.97
N LYS A 136 -0.44 -41.37 -48.87
CA LYS A 136 0.09 -40.00 -48.88
C LYS A 136 -0.99 -38.97 -49.18
N GLU A 137 -1.89 -39.27 -50.12
CA GLU A 137 -2.98 -38.37 -50.52
C GLU A 137 -3.97 -38.20 -49.37
N VAL A 138 -4.46 -39.30 -48.78
CA VAL A 138 -5.38 -39.28 -47.63
C VAL A 138 -4.77 -38.57 -46.43
N PHE A 139 -3.50 -38.85 -46.11
CA PHE A 139 -2.85 -38.23 -44.95
C PHE A 139 -2.57 -36.74 -45.16
N LYS A 140 -2.29 -36.32 -46.42
CA LYS A 140 -2.17 -34.90 -46.77
C LYS A 140 -3.51 -34.18 -46.62
N GLU A 141 -4.59 -34.77 -47.14
CA GLU A 141 -5.94 -34.22 -47.02
C GLU A 141 -6.36 -34.05 -45.56
N LEU A 142 -6.07 -35.04 -44.71
CA LEU A 142 -6.29 -34.94 -43.27
C LEU A 142 -5.55 -33.74 -42.65
N ALA A 143 -4.26 -33.59 -42.97
CA ALA A 143 -3.46 -32.48 -42.44
C ALA A 143 -3.97 -31.11 -42.93
N ASP A 144 -4.39 -31.02 -44.20
CA ASP A 144 -4.94 -29.80 -44.79
C ASP A 144 -6.31 -29.45 -44.18
N ASN A 145 -7.17 -30.44 -43.94
CA ASN A 145 -8.46 -30.26 -43.27
C ASN A 145 -8.29 -29.77 -41.84
N ILE A 146 -7.45 -30.44 -41.03
CA ILE A 146 -7.14 -29.99 -39.66
C ILE A 146 -6.60 -28.55 -39.66
N SER A 147 -5.77 -28.21 -40.66
CA SER A 147 -5.26 -26.84 -40.81
C SER A 147 -6.37 -25.83 -41.11
N ASN A 148 -7.34 -26.17 -41.95
CA ASN A 148 -8.46 -25.29 -42.28
C ASN A 148 -9.35 -25.06 -41.06
N ILE A 149 -9.73 -26.13 -40.35
CA ILE A 149 -10.51 -26.05 -39.09
C ILE A 149 -9.78 -25.20 -38.05
N SER A 150 -8.46 -25.35 -37.94
CA SER A 150 -7.66 -24.54 -37.01
C SER A 150 -7.69 -23.05 -37.38
N ARG A 151 -7.52 -22.72 -38.66
CA ARG A 151 -7.55 -21.33 -39.15
C ARG A 151 -8.91 -20.66 -38.97
N GLU A 152 -10.00 -21.39 -39.19
CA GLU A 152 -11.36 -20.89 -38.93
C GLU A 152 -11.55 -20.46 -37.47
N LYS A 153 -10.82 -21.09 -36.55
CA LYS A 153 -10.79 -20.74 -35.12
C LYS A 153 -9.70 -19.73 -34.75
N GLY A 154 -8.98 -19.18 -35.74
CA GLY A 154 -7.86 -18.27 -35.51
C GLY A 154 -6.62 -18.95 -34.90
N LEU A 155 -6.52 -20.27 -34.99
CA LEU A 155 -5.44 -21.08 -34.42
C LEU A 155 -4.44 -21.50 -35.49
N ASP A 156 -3.18 -21.54 -35.10
CA ASP A 156 -2.13 -22.13 -35.92
C ASP A 156 -2.00 -23.64 -35.64
N SER A 157 -2.00 -24.45 -36.70
CA SER A 157 -2.09 -25.90 -36.55
C SER A 157 -0.71 -26.52 -36.30
N SER A 158 -0.43 -26.87 -35.04
CA SER A 158 0.76 -27.65 -34.68
C SER A 158 0.83 -29.00 -35.41
N PHE A 159 -0.31 -29.63 -35.68
CA PHE A 159 -0.37 -30.87 -36.45
C PHE A 159 0.11 -30.66 -37.90
N LYS A 160 -0.38 -29.61 -38.57
CA LYS A 160 0.06 -29.26 -39.94
C LYS A 160 1.54 -28.89 -39.99
N LYS A 161 2.04 -28.20 -38.96
CA LYS A 161 3.47 -27.88 -38.84
C LYS A 161 4.36 -29.12 -38.78
N GLU A 162 3.97 -30.16 -38.04
CA GLU A 162 4.73 -31.42 -38.02
C GLU A 162 4.72 -32.10 -39.40
N PHE A 163 3.56 -32.12 -40.08
CA PHE A 163 3.45 -32.61 -41.45
C PHE A 163 4.39 -31.87 -42.40
N ASP A 164 4.35 -30.53 -42.40
CA ASP A 164 5.17 -29.71 -43.30
C ASP A 164 6.67 -29.85 -42.98
N ARG A 165 7.03 -29.92 -41.69
CA ARG A 165 8.42 -30.14 -41.25
C ARG A 165 8.96 -31.47 -41.75
N GLU A 166 8.18 -32.55 -41.67
CA GLU A 166 8.61 -33.85 -42.18
C GLU A 166 8.79 -33.83 -43.70
N ASN A 167 7.86 -33.23 -44.44
CA ASN A 167 7.92 -33.22 -45.91
C ASN A 167 9.05 -32.31 -46.44
N LYS A 168 9.35 -31.20 -45.76
CA LYS A 168 10.55 -30.39 -46.06
C LYS A 168 11.85 -31.17 -45.86
N LYS A 169 11.95 -32.00 -44.82
CA LYS A 169 13.13 -32.85 -44.56
C LYS A 169 13.33 -33.96 -45.62
N LYS A 170 12.29 -34.38 -46.33
CA LYS A 170 12.38 -35.39 -47.39
C LYS A 170 12.92 -34.81 -48.70
N GLN A 171 12.59 -33.56 -49.01
CA GLN A 171 13.09 -32.87 -50.22
C GLN A 171 14.61 -32.62 -50.15
N THR A 172 15.14 -32.29 -48.96
CA THR A 172 16.58 -32.01 -48.79
C THR A 172 17.46 -33.26 -48.74
N ARG A 173 16.91 -34.45 -48.44
CA ARG A 173 17.65 -35.72 -48.43
C ARG A 173 17.77 -36.39 -49.80
N GLY A 174 17.00 -35.94 -50.80
CA GLY A 174 17.09 -36.44 -52.18
C GLY A 174 18.09 -35.69 -53.08
N ILE A 175 18.85 -34.73 -52.52
CA ILE A 175 19.82 -33.87 -53.23
C ILE A 175 21.28 -34.23 -52.84
N ARG A 176 21.52 -35.43 -52.26
CA ARG A 176 22.88 -35.93 -52.00
C ARG A 176 23.18 -37.16 -52.83
#